data_AF-A0A1X0EN69-F1
#
_entry.id   AF-A0A1X0EN69-F1
#
_cell.length_a   1.000
_cell.length_b   1.000
_cell.length_c   1.000
_cell.angle_alpha   90.00
_cell.angle_beta   90.00
_cell.angle_gamma   90.00
#
_symmetry.space_group_name_H-M   'P 1'
#
loop_
_entity.id
_entity.type
_entity.pdbx_description
1 polymer ?
#
loop_
_entity_poly.entity_id
_entity_poly.type
_entity_poly.pdbx_seq_one_letter_code
_entity_poly.pdbx_strand_id
1 'polypeptide(L)'
;MGAASEADLAFDDLTSPQLTDVQRQVLEFTEAKRVELDLDQMLAEATAQAGVTDLDDTDGFAERLSAHLAAIEADEGLRQLTRSSLRQRVVRLLRNRLSLTELLKRYPEIESIEIEQPFIVVGMPRSGTT
;
A
#
# COMPACT_ATOMS: atom_id res chain seq x y z
N MET A 1 26.17 -46.74 17.82
CA MET A 1 26.29 -45.49 17.06
C MET A 1 24.90 -45.17 16.54
N GLY A 2 24.00 -44.51 17.25
CA GLY A 2 24.14 -43.30 18.06
C GLY A 2 23.41 -42.18 17.30
N ALA A 3 22.09 -42.31 17.15
CA ALA A 3 21.26 -41.36 16.41
C ALA A 3 21.21 -40.04 17.18
N ALA A 4 21.59 -38.93 16.53
CA ALA A 4 21.46 -37.60 17.09
C ALA A 4 19.97 -37.31 17.30
N SER A 5 19.56 -37.01 18.53
CA SER A 5 18.20 -36.51 18.80
C SER A 5 18.08 -35.12 18.20
N GLU A 6 17.10 -34.91 17.31
CA GLU A 6 16.67 -33.57 16.91
C GLU A 6 16.28 -32.81 18.19
N ALA A 7 17.06 -31.79 18.55
CA ALA A 7 16.72 -30.93 19.68
C ALA A 7 15.54 -30.06 19.27
N ASP A 8 14.46 -30.09 20.05
CA ASP A 8 13.30 -29.24 19.84
C ASP A 8 13.72 -27.75 19.86
N LEU A 9 13.46 -27.04 18.76
CA LEU A 9 13.65 -25.60 18.68
C LEU A 9 12.48 -24.91 19.40
N ALA A 10 12.75 -24.32 20.57
CA ALA A 10 11.78 -23.52 21.31
C ALA A 10 11.96 -22.02 21.02
N PHE A 11 10.90 -21.36 20.56
CA PHE A 11 10.83 -19.91 20.35
C PHE A 11 9.86 -19.31 21.38
N ASP A 12 10.32 -18.38 22.23
CA ASP A 12 9.53 -17.75 23.29
C ASP A 12 9.16 -16.28 22.98
N ASP A 13 9.64 -15.74 21.86
CA ASP A 13 9.53 -14.33 21.50
C ASP A 13 8.58 -14.05 20.32
N LEU A 14 7.94 -15.08 19.73
CA LEU A 14 7.09 -14.93 18.54
C LEU A 14 5.94 -13.93 18.74
N THR A 15 5.28 -13.97 19.90
CA THR A 15 4.19 -13.04 20.27
C THR A 15 4.68 -11.87 21.13
N SER A 16 5.96 -11.87 21.52
CA SER A 16 6.56 -10.89 22.43
C SER A 16 8.01 -10.64 22.00
N PRO A 17 8.20 -9.99 20.84
CA PRO A 17 9.52 -9.86 20.23
C PRO A 17 10.48 -9.07 21.12
N GLN A 18 11.68 -9.61 21.31
CA GLN A 18 12.74 -8.90 22.03
C GLN A 18 13.43 -7.93 21.08
N LEU A 19 13.08 -6.65 21.21
CA LEU A 19 13.59 -5.61 20.32
C LEU A 19 14.99 -5.16 20.73
N THR A 20 15.88 -5.08 19.72
CA THR A 20 17.14 -4.34 19.82
C THR A 20 16.87 -2.86 20.15
N ASP A 21 17.88 -2.17 20.71
CA ASP A 21 17.73 -0.76 21.07
C ASP A 21 17.38 0.12 19.85
N VAL A 22 17.95 -0.19 18.67
CA VAL A 22 17.63 0.52 17.42
C VAL A 22 16.17 0.31 17.03
N GLN A 23 15.66 -0.92 17.08
CA GLN A 23 14.25 -1.20 16.77
C GLN A 23 13.30 -0.50 17.74
N ARG A 24 13.64 -0.47 19.04
CA ARG A 24 12.85 0.23 20.06
C ARG A 24 12.79 1.74 19.76
N GLN A 25 13.94 2.36 19.47
CA GLN A 25 14.01 3.78 19.10
C GLN A 25 13.20 4.10 17.84
N VAL A 26 13.25 3.24 16.81
CA VAL A 26 12.45 3.41 15.59
C VAL A 26 10.95 3.35 15.91
N LEU A 27 10.52 2.35 16.69
CA LEU A 27 9.13 2.25 17.09
C LEU A 27 8.68 3.49 17.87
N GLU A 28 9.40 3.88 18.92
CA GLU A 28 9.10 5.08 19.72
C GLU A 28 8.99 6.34 18.84
N PHE A 29 9.94 6.56 17.93
CA PHE A 29 9.91 7.69 17.01
C PHE A 29 8.69 7.69 16.10
N THR A 30 8.33 6.52 15.56
CA THR A 30 7.19 6.40 14.65
C THR A 30 5.86 6.51 15.38
N GLU A 31 5.74 5.93 16.58
CA GLU A 31 4.53 5.99 17.39
C GLU A 31 4.28 7.39 17.96
N ALA A 32 5.32 8.21 18.14
CA ALA A 32 5.18 9.61 18.52
C ALA A 32 4.47 10.48 17.45
N LYS A 33 4.30 9.98 16.23
CA LYS A 33 3.65 10.71 15.12
C LYS A 33 2.41 9.97 14.65
N ARG A 34 1.24 10.47 15.05
CA ARG A 34 -0.04 9.94 14.59
C ARG A 34 -0.21 10.20 13.09
N VAL A 35 -0.56 9.16 12.35
CA VAL A 35 -0.87 9.19 10.93
C VAL A 35 -2.38 9.22 10.75
N GLU A 36 -2.86 10.33 10.18
CA GLU A 36 -4.26 10.52 9.79
C GLU A 36 -4.49 10.00 8.36
N LEU A 37 -5.57 9.23 8.18
CA LEU A 37 -6.01 8.70 6.88
C LEU A 37 -7.23 9.47 6.39
N ASP A 38 -7.05 10.78 6.23
CA ASP A 38 -8.05 11.69 5.70
C ASP A 38 -7.99 11.75 4.17
N LEU A 39 -9.06 11.34 3.50
CA LEU A 39 -9.10 11.23 2.04
C LEU A 39 -8.86 12.58 1.36
N ASP A 40 -9.45 13.66 1.87
CA ASP A 40 -9.35 14.99 1.27
C ASP A 40 -7.91 15.52 1.35
N GLN A 41 -7.23 15.36 2.49
CA GLN A 41 -5.83 15.72 2.65
C GLN A 41 -4.91 14.89 1.74
N MET A 42 -5.18 13.60 1.62
CA MET A 42 -4.39 12.69 0.78
C MET A 42 -4.59 13.00 -0.71
N LEU A 43 -5.80 13.37 -1.11
CA LEU A 43 -6.10 13.84 -2.46
C LEU A 43 -5.43 15.18 -2.74
N ALA A 44 -5.52 16.14 -1.81
CA ALA A 44 -4.85 17.44 -1.94
C ALA A 44 -3.33 17.28 -2.12
N GLU A 45 -2.71 16.39 -1.35
CA GLU A 45 -1.28 16.05 -1.49
C GLU A 45 -0.99 15.41 -2.86
N ALA A 46 -1.80 14.44 -3.29
CA ALA A 46 -1.65 13.81 -4.60
C ALA A 46 -1.80 14.80 -5.75
N THR A 47 -2.77 15.71 -5.67
CA THR A 47 -2.99 16.81 -6.62
C THR A 47 -1.78 17.74 -6.67
N ALA A 48 -1.24 18.14 -5.52
CA ALA A 48 -0.05 18.99 -5.47
C ALA A 48 1.16 18.31 -6.13
N GLN A 49 1.31 16.98 -5.97
CA GLN A 49 2.37 16.20 -6.61
C GLN A 49 2.14 15.95 -8.11
N ALA A 50 0.88 15.85 -8.55
CA ALA A 50 0.53 15.58 -9.95
C ALA A 50 0.45 16.87 -10.80
N GLY A 51 0.14 18.01 -10.19
CA GLY A 51 -0.11 19.28 -10.88
C GLY A 51 -1.48 19.34 -11.59
N VAL A 52 -2.34 18.34 -11.35
CA VAL A 52 -3.69 18.22 -11.95
C VAL A 52 -4.68 17.69 -10.91
N THR A 53 -5.97 17.96 -11.11
CA THR A 53 -7.02 17.76 -10.10
C THR A 53 -8.08 16.74 -10.48
N ASP A 54 -8.14 16.31 -11.75
CA ASP A 54 -9.23 15.44 -12.20
C ASP A 54 -8.91 13.96 -11.99
N LEU A 55 -9.68 13.30 -11.13
CA LEU A 55 -9.62 11.87 -10.87
C LEU A 55 -10.45 11.04 -11.86
N ASP A 56 -11.34 11.64 -12.64
CA ASP A 56 -12.35 10.95 -13.44
C ASP A 56 -13.08 9.88 -12.60
N ASP A 57 -13.72 10.31 -11.51
CA ASP A 57 -14.42 9.42 -10.59
C ASP A 57 -15.82 9.06 -11.11
N THR A 58 -15.85 8.33 -12.22
CA THR A 58 -17.09 7.85 -12.87
C THR A 58 -17.33 6.35 -12.66
N ASP A 59 -16.35 5.63 -12.11
CA ASP A 59 -16.31 4.17 -11.95
C ASP A 59 -16.50 3.71 -10.48
N GLY A 60 -16.91 4.60 -9.59
CA GLY A 60 -17.07 4.33 -8.15
C GLY A 60 -15.74 4.14 -7.42
N PHE A 61 -14.66 4.74 -7.92
CA PHE A 61 -13.34 4.67 -7.31
C PHE A 61 -13.33 5.25 -5.89
N ALA A 62 -13.94 6.41 -5.67
CA ALA A 62 -13.93 7.06 -4.35
C ALA A 62 -14.58 6.19 -3.27
N GLU A 63 -15.70 5.54 -3.56
CA GLU A 63 -16.40 4.65 -2.62
C GLU A 63 -15.51 3.47 -2.19
N ARG A 64 -14.85 2.81 -3.15
CA ARG A 64 -13.93 1.70 -2.86
C ARG A 64 -12.71 2.16 -2.06
N LEU A 65 -12.20 3.36 -2.35
CA LEU A 65 -11.09 3.92 -1.59
C LEU A 65 -11.52 4.25 -0.15
N SER A 66 -12.69 4.86 0.06
CA SER A 66 -13.24 5.10 1.40
C SER A 66 -13.40 3.80 2.19
N ALA A 67 -13.91 2.73 1.58
CA ALA A 67 -13.99 1.42 2.21
C ALA A 67 -12.61 0.84 2.59
N HIS A 68 -11.60 1.02 1.72
CA HIS A 68 -10.23 0.61 2.01
C HIS A 68 -9.63 1.38 3.20
N LEU A 69 -9.81 2.71 3.25
CA LEU A 69 -9.34 3.52 4.38
C LEU A 69 -10.06 3.15 5.68
N ALA A 70 -11.36 2.91 5.63
CA ALA A 70 -12.13 2.45 6.78
C ALA A 70 -11.64 1.09 7.32
N ALA A 71 -11.26 0.16 6.43
CA ALA A 71 -10.68 -1.11 6.84
C ALA A 71 -9.31 -0.95 7.53
N ILE A 72 -8.49 0.00 7.08
CA ILE A 72 -7.22 0.32 7.75
C ILE A 72 -7.47 0.96 9.12
N GLU A 73 -8.46 1.87 9.22
CA GLU A 73 -8.80 2.50 10.49
C GLU A 73 -9.42 1.53 11.52
N ALA A 74 -10.12 0.50 11.05
CA ALA A 74 -10.69 -0.53 11.92
C ALA A 74 -9.65 -1.50 12.53
N ASP A 75 -8.41 -1.52 12.02
CA ASP A 75 -7.35 -2.36 12.56
C ASP A 75 -6.60 -1.65 13.69
N GLU A 76 -7.03 -1.92 14.92
CA GLU A 76 -6.42 -1.40 16.16
C GLU A 76 -5.00 -1.93 16.42
N GLY A 77 -4.57 -2.99 15.71
CA GLY A 77 -3.23 -3.57 15.81
C GLY A 77 -2.17 -2.84 14.98
N LEU A 78 -2.57 -1.93 14.08
CA LEU A 78 -1.64 -1.24 13.19
C LEU A 78 -0.83 -0.16 13.92
N ARG A 79 0.49 -0.33 13.86
CA ARG A 79 1.47 0.68 14.27
C ARG A 79 1.48 1.87 13.31
N GLN A 80 1.87 3.03 13.82
CA GLN A 80 1.97 4.28 13.05
C GLN A 80 2.95 4.17 11.87
N LEU A 81 4.02 3.37 12.02
CA LEU A 81 4.94 3.06 10.92
C LEU A 81 4.23 2.40 9.72
N THR A 82 3.37 1.40 9.98
CA THR A 82 2.61 0.72 8.93
C THR A 82 1.55 1.64 8.36
N ARG A 83 0.84 2.40 9.20
CA ARG A 83 -0.14 3.40 8.77
C ARG A 83 0.48 4.46 7.84
N SER A 84 1.69 4.93 8.16
CA SER A 84 2.45 5.86 7.31
C SER A 84 2.72 5.26 5.94
N SER A 85 3.16 4.01 5.89
CA SER A 85 3.45 3.30 4.65
C SER A 85 2.19 3.11 3.78
N LEU A 86 1.05 2.79 4.40
CA LEU A 86 -0.24 2.66 3.73
C LEU A 86 -0.73 4.01 3.19
N ARG A 87 -0.66 5.08 4.00
CA ARG A 87 -1.00 6.45 3.57
C ARG A 87 -0.20 6.86 2.34
N GLN A 88 1.13 6.68 2.38
CA GLN A 88 2.02 7.00 1.26
C GLN A 88 1.71 6.18 0.00
N ARG A 89 1.33 4.90 0.16
CA ARG A 89 0.87 4.07 -0.96
C ARG A 89 -0.39 4.63 -1.59
N VAL A 90 -1.38 5.04 -0.80
CA VAL A 90 -2.63 5.61 -1.32
C VAL A 90 -2.37 6.94 -2.03
N VAL A 91 -1.60 7.86 -1.44
CA VAL A 91 -1.23 9.14 -2.09
C VAL A 91 -0.56 8.89 -3.44
N ARG A 92 0.39 7.95 -3.51
CA ARG A 92 1.05 7.57 -4.77
C ARG A 92 0.04 7.05 -5.81
N LEU A 93 -0.92 6.23 -5.39
CA LEU A 93 -1.93 5.67 -6.30
C LEU A 93 -2.92 6.74 -6.79
N LEU A 94 -3.32 7.67 -5.93
CA LEU A 94 -4.12 8.84 -6.30
C LEU A 94 -3.37 9.69 -7.34
N ARG A 95 -2.10 10.01 -7.09
CA ARG A 95 -1.24 10.74 -8.03
C ARG A 95 -1.15 10.04 -9.39
N ASN A 96 -0.99 8.72 -9.38
CA ASN A 96 -0.92 7.93 -10.61
C ASN A 96 -2.23 7.99 -11.40
N ARG A 97 -3.38 7.89 -10.70
CA ARG A 97 -4.70 8.03 -11.34
C ARG A 97 -4.86 9.42 -11.98
N LEU A 98 -4.59 10.49 -11.21
CA LEU A 98 -4.59 11.87 -11.70
C LEU A 98 -3.72 12.04 -12.97
N SER A 99 -2.51 11.48 -12.93
CA SER A 99 -1.56 11.56 -14.05
C SER A 99 -2.04 10.78 -15.28
N LEU A 100 -2.66 9.61 -15.08
CA LEU A 100 -3.22 8.80 -16.15
C LEU A 100 -4.44 9.50 -16.79
N THR A 101 -5.36 10.03 -15.98
CA THR A 101 -6.52 10.78 -16.46
C THR A 101 -6.10 11.97 -17.32
N GLU A 102 -5.11 12.74 -16.88
CA GLU A 102 -4.57 13.86 -17.67
C GLU A 102 -3.89 13.37 -18.97
N LEU A 103 -3.15 12.26 -18.92
CA LEU A 103 -2.51 11.68 -20.10
C LEU A 103 -3.54 11.30 -21.17
N LEU A 104 -4.63 10.63 -20.78
CA LEU A 104 -5.68 10.19 -21.69
C LEU A 104 -6.43 11.38 -22.30
N LYS A 105 -6.67 12.44 -21.53
CA LYS A 105 -7.23 13.70 -22.06
C LYS A 105 -6.34 14.36 -23.08
N ARG A 106 -5.02 14.33 -22.87
CA ARG A 106 -4.03 14.95 -23.75
C ARG A 106 -3.83 14.15 -25.04
N TYR A 107 -3.92 12.84 -24.96
CA TYR A 107 -3.70 11.90 -26.06
C TYR A 107 -4.87 10.92 -26.17
N PRO A 108 -6.06 11.38 -26.61
CA PRO A 108 -7.25 10.53 -26.72
C PRO A 108 -7.07 9.37 -27.72
N GLU A 109 -6.10 9.45 -28.64
CA GLU A 109 -5.73 8.35 -29.52
C GLU A 109 -5.22 7.10 -28.79
N ILE A 110 -4.82 7.20 -27.52
CA ILE A 110 -4.44 6.04 -26.71
C ILE A 110 -5.63 5.07 -26.58
N GLU A 111 -6.86 5.59 -26.48
CA GLU A 111 -8.06 4.78 -26.31
C GLU A 111 -8.44 3.98 -27.56
N SER A 112 -7.90 4.35 -28.73
CA SER A 112 -8.14 3.62 -29.99
C SER A 112 -7.07 2.59 -30.31
N ILE A 113 -6.03 2.46 -29.48
CA ILE A 113 -4.97 1.45 -29.66
C ILE A 113 -5.55 0.06 -29.36
N GLU A 114 -5.60 -0.80 -30.37
CA GLU A 114 -6.00 -2.20 -30.21
C GLU A 114 -4.89 -3.01 -29.53
N ILE A 115 -5.23 -3.72 -28.45
CA ILE A 115 -4.32 -4.66 -27.78
C ILE A 115 -4.59 -6.07 -28.31
N GLU A 116 -3.87 -6.45 -29.36
CA GLU A 116 -3.99 -7.78 -29.96
C GLU A 116 -3.22 -8.84 -29.18
N GLN A 117 -3.88 -9.96 -28.88
CA GLN A 117 -3.28 -11.19 -28.32
C GLN A 117 -2.39 -10.96 -27.07
N PRO A 118 -2.89 -10.34 -25.99
CA PRO A 118 -2.10 -10.14 -24.78
C PRO A 118 -1.77 -11.48 -24.11
N PHE A 119 -0.50 -11.71 -23.81
CA PHE A 119 -0.08 -12.82 -22.94
C PHE A 119 -0.28 -12.40 -21.48
N ILE A 120 -1.25 -13.04 -20.81
CA ILE A 120 -1.58 -12.74 -19.42
C ILE A 120 -1.06 -13.89 -18.54
N VAL A 121 -0.03 -13.61 -17.74
CA VAL A 121 0.49 -14.56 -16.75
C VAL A 121 -0.26 -14.37 -15.43
N VAL A 122 -0.94 -15.43 -14.99
CA VAL A 122 -1.64 -15.47 -13.69
C VAL A 122 -1.13 -16.65 -12.87
N GLY A 123 -1.02 -16.46 -11.55
CA GLY A 123 -0.56 -17.49 -10.63
C GLY A 123 -0.73 -17.04 -9.18
N MET A 124 -0.69 -17.99 -8.25
CA MET A 124 -0.68 -17.66 -6.83
C MET A 124 0.58 -16.86 -6.48
N PRO A 125 0.53 -16.03 -5.42
CA PRO A 125 1.74 -15.39 -4.90
C PRO A 125 2.85 -16.43 -4.68
N ARG A 126 4.07 -16.12 -5.14
CA ARG A 126 5.26 -16.99 -5.00
C ARG A 126 5.23 -18.30 -5.82
N SER A 127 4.51 -18.33 -6.95
CA SER A 127 4.47 -19.49 -7.89
C SER A 127 5.53 -19.47 -9.01
N GLY A 128 6.50 -18.54 -8.97
CA GLY A 128 7.56 -18.45 -9.99
C GLY A 128 7.16 -17.68 -11.25
N THR A 129 6.27 -16.68 -11.12
CA THR A 129 5.83 -15.82 -12.24
C THR A 129 6.82 -14.68 -12.57
N THR A 130 8.02 -14.65 -11.96
CA THR A 130 9.09 -13.67 -12.21
C THR A 130 10.14 -14.31 -13.11
#